data_AF-A0A938AUB4-F1
#
_entry.id   AF-A0A938AUB4-F1
#
_cell.length_a   1.000
_cell.length_b   1.000
_cell.length_c   1.000
_cell.angle_alpha   90.00
_cell.angle_beta   90.00
_cell.angle_gamma   90.00
#
_symmetry.space_group_name_H-M   'P 1'
#
loop_
_entity.id
_entity.type
_entity.pdbx_description
1 polymer ?
#
loop_
_entity_poly.entity_id
_entity_poly.type
_entity_poly.pdbx_seq_one_letter_code
_entity_poly.pdbx_strand_id
1 'polypeptide(L)'
;MTTSIPGSPALAAEAATAAPTGTAKTTRARTAPLLWLVFLAGMGSMAIEMGASRLLAPFYGSSTIVWANIIGLVLASLSLGYWLGGRIADRWPEARLLGYIVLAAAVVTAIVPFIARPLLGLSVRALDTVSAGAIIGSLLGSLFLFVPPVVLLGMVTPFAIRLSVPAVEDAGRTAGRIFALSTVGSL
;
A
#
# COMPACT_ATOMS: atom_id res chain seq x y z
N MET A 1 38.28 65.52 0.68
CA MET A 1 37.84 64.83 -0.55
C MET A 1 37.01 63.63 -0.13
N THR A 2 35.69 63.80 -0.08
CA THR A 2 34.71 62.78 0.29
C THR A 2 33.86 62.51 -0.96
N THR A 3 33.94 61.32 -1.55
CA THR A 3 33.07 60.91 -2.66
C THR A 3 31.88 60.15 -2.10
N SER A 4 30.71 60.78 -2.07
CA SER A 4 29.43 60.12 -1.84
C SER A 4 28.90 59.53 -3.15
N ILE A 5 28.63 58.23 -3.17
CA ILE A 5 27.88 57.57 -4.25
C ILE A 5 26.38 57.71 -3.92
N PRO A 6 25.52 58.23 -4.82
CA PRO A 6 24.09 58.26 -4.60
C PRO A 6 23.49 56.85 -4.80
N GLY A 7 22.80 56.34 -3.78
CA GLY A 7 22.00 55.13 -3.88
C GLY A 7 20.82 55.32 -4.83
N SER A 8 20.76 54.49 -5.87
CA SER A 8 19.64 54.45 -6.81
C SER A 8 18.36 53.93 -6.13
N PRO A 9 17.27 54.72 -6.07
CA PRO A 9 15.99 54.28 -5.51
C PRO A 9 15.26 53.23 -6.37
N ALA A 10 15.80 52.85 -7.53
CA ALA A 10 15.16 51.91 -8.46
C ALA A 10 15.22 50.44 -7.99
N LEU A 11 16.24 50.05 -7.20
CA LEU A 11 16.41 48.65 -6.75
C LEU A 11 15.45 48.25 -5.62
N ALA A 12 14.88 49.21 -4.90
CA ALA A 12 13.96 48.92 -3.79
C ALA A 12 12.51 48.69 -4.25
N ALA A 13 12.15 49.12 -5.46
CA ALA A 13 10.77 49.03 -5.97
C ALA A 13 10.44 47.65 -6.59
N GLU A 14 11.45 46.88 -7.00
CA GLU A 14 11.27 45.59 -7.69
C GLU A 14 11.11 44.39 -6.74
N ALA A 15 11.41 44.58 -5.45
CA ALA A 15 11.29 43.53 -4.43
C ALA A 15 9.87 43.36 -3.85
N ALA A 16 8.93 44.26 -4.18
CA ALA A 16 7.61 44.32 -3.54
C ALA A 16 6.45 43.69 -4.33
N THR A 17 6.69 43.13 -5.52
CA THR A 17 5.64 42.61 -6.43
C THR A 17 5.71 41.10 -6.68
N ALA A 18 6.23 40.32 -5.74
CA ALA A 18 6.08 38.86 -5.75
C ALA A 18 4.98 38.41 -4.78
N ALA A 19 3.72 38.68 -5.11
CA ALA A 19 2.58 38.12 -4.37
C ALA A 19 2.51 36.60 -4.58
N PRO A 20 2.54 35.74 -3.52
CA PRO A 20 2.37 34.30 -3.68
C PRO A 20 0.87 34.00 -3.83
N THR A 21 0.35 34.11 -5.05
CA THR A 21 -1.07 33.85 -5.33
C THR A 21 -1.22 32.78 -6.41
N GLY A 22 -1.44 31.53 -5.99
CA GLY A 22 -2.06 30.52 -6.87
C GLY A 22 -1.58 29.07 -6.73
N THR A 23 -0.34 28.81 -6.33
CA THR A 23 0.26 27.46 -6.46
C THR A 23 -0.14 26.46 -5.38
N ALA A 24 -0.53 26.91 -4.18
CA ALA A 24 -0.80 26.01 -3.05
C ALA A 24 -2.13 25.23 -3.15
N LYS A 25 -3.14 25.77 -3.86
CA LYS A 25 -4.46 25.11 -3.98
C LYS A 25 -4.42 23.92 -4.95
N THR A 26 -3.60 23.99 -5.98
CA THR A 26 -3.53 22.96 -7.05
C THR A 26 -2.84 21.68 -6.58
N THR A 27 -1.84 21.79 -5.70
CA THR A 27 -1.11 20.64 -5.14
C THR A 27 -1.97 19.85 -4.16
N ARG A 28 -2.77 20.53 -3.32
CA ARG A 28 -3.59 19.91 -2.26
C ARG A 28 -4.75 19.05 -2.81
N ALA A 29 -5.32 19.46 -3.94
CA ALA A 29 -6.45 18.74 -4.57
C ALA A 29 -6.04 17.38 -5.18
N ARG A 30 -4.78 17.21 -5.59
CA ARG A 30 -4.29 15.95 -6.19
C ARG A 30 -3.88 14.89 -5.17
N THR A 31 -3.57 15.28 -3.93
CA THR A 31 -3.11 14.33 -2.89
C THR A 31 -4.27 13.68 -2.13
N ALA A 32 -5.42 14.35 -2.01
CA ALA A 32 -6.61 13.81 -1.33
C ALA A 32 -7.05 12.41 -1.82
N PRO A 33 -7.17 12.12 -3.13
CA PRO A 33 -7.54 10.78 -3.59
C PRO A 33 -6.48 9.72 -3.26
N LEU A 34 -5.19 10.07 -3.27
CA LEU A 34 -4.10 9.16 -2.90
C LEU A 34 -4.18 8.78 -1.41
N LEU A 35 -4.49 9.74 -0.55
CA LEU A 35 -4.69 9.49 0.88
C LEU A 35 -5.86 8.52 1.12
N TRP A 36 -7.00 8.74 0.47
CA TRP A 36 -8.12 7.81 0.55
C TRP A 36 -7.77 6.41 0.04
N LEU A 37 -7.01 6.31 -1.05
CA LEU A 37 -6.54 5.02 -1.55
C LEU A 37 -5.64 4.29 -0.55
N VAL A 38 -4.73 4.99 0.12
CA VAL A 38 -3.87 4.41 1.17
C VAL A 38 -4.71 3.90 2.35
N PHE A 39 -5.67 4.71 2.82
CA PHE A 39 -6.59 4.31 3.88
C PHE A 39 -7.37 3.03 3.51
N LEU A 40 -7.97 3.02 2.32
CA LEU A 40 -8.73 1.88 1.81
C LEU A 40 -7.85 0.66 1.55
N ALA A 41 -6.60 0.84 1.14
CA ALA A 41 -5.65 -0.26 0.99
C ALA A 41 -5.30 -0.89 2.34
N GLY A 42 -5.08 -0.08 3.38
CA GLY A 42 -4.89 -0.57 4.75
C GLY A 42 -6.12 -1.36 5.24
N MET A 43 -7.32 -0.80 5.06
CA MET A 43 -8.58 -1.49 5.39
C MET A 43 -8.74 -2.80 4.61
N GLY A 44 -8.42 -2.78 3.32
CA GLY A 44 -8.45 -3.96 2.46
C GLY A 44 -7.48 -5.04 2.94
N SER A 45 -6.27 -4.69 3.35
CA SER A 45 -5.30 -5.67 3.86
C SER A 45 -5.80 -6.37 5.13
N MET A 46 -6.39 -5.63 6.07
CA MET A 46 -6.98 -6.23 7.28
C MET A 46 -8.23 -7.05 6.97
N ALA A 47 -9.09 -6.56 6.07
CA ALA A 47 -10.27 -7.31 5.63
C ALA A 47 -9.88 -8.66 5.00
N ILE A 48 -8.80 -8.69 4.22
CA ILE A 48 -8.27 -9.92 3.65
C ILE A 48 -7.70 -10.83 4.74
N GLU A 49 -6.94 -10.31 5.69
CA GLU A 49 -6.37 -11.11 6.79
C GLU A 49 -7.47 -11.76 7.64
N MET A 50 -8.46 -10.98 8.06
CA MET A 50 -9.61 -11.47 8.82
C MET A 50 -10.46 -12.43 7.98
N GLY A 51 -10.68 -12.13 6.71
CA GLY A 51 -11.39 -12.98 5.76
C GLY A 51 -10.69 -14.32 5.52
N ALA A 52 -9.35 -14.32 5.43
CA ALA A 52 -8.53 -15.52 5.26
C ALA A 52 -8.72 -16.48 6.44
N SER A 53 -8.71 -15.97 7.66
CA SER A 53 -8.95 -16.80 8.86
C SER A 53 -10.31 -17.51 8.81
N ARG A 54 -11.35 -16.83 8.32
CA ARG A 54 -12.70 -17.36 8.18
C ARG A 54 -12.83 -18.34 7.01
N LEU A 55 -12.16 -18.08 5.91
CA LEU A 55 -12.15 -18.97 4.74
C LEU A 55 -11.40 -20.27 5.01
N LEU A 56 -10.32 -20.23 5.80
CA LEU A 56 -9.53 -21.42 6.14
C LEU A 56 -10.14 -22.26 7.25
N ALA A 57 -10.87 -21.66 8.18
CA ALA A 57 -11.38 -22.34 9.37
C ALA A 57 -12.18 -23.63 9.09
N PRO A 58 -13.06 -23.72 8.06
CA PRO A 58 -13.79 -24.94 7.76
C PRO A 58 -12.92 -26.09 7.24
N PHE A 59 -11.73 -25.79 6.69
CA PHE A 59 -10.84 -26.78 6.06
C PHE A 59 -9.71 -27.23 6.98
N TYR A 60 -9.14 -26.30 7.75
CA TYR A 60 -7.95 -26.55 8.58
C TYR A 60 -8.17 -26.28 10.07
N GLY A 61 -9.38 -25.90 10.46
CA GLY A 61 -9.72 -25.51 11.83
C GLY A 61 -9.25 -24.09 12.19
N SER A 62 -9.62 -23.64 13.39
CA SER A 62 -9.29 -22.32 13.93
C SER A 62 -8.13 -22.36 14.94
N SER A 63 -7.11 -23.19 14.67
CA SER A 63 -5.98 -23.35 15.58
C SER A 63 -5.06 -22.11 15.59
N THR A 64 -4.39 -21.86 16.72
CA THR A 64 -3.39 -20.79 16.84
C THR A 64 -2.27 -20.93 15.81
N ILE A 65 -1.94 -22.17 15.40
CA ILE A 65 -0.92 -22.44 14.38
C ILE A 65 -1.36 -21.93 13.02
N VAL A 66 -2.61 -22.21 12.61
CA VAL A 66 -3.16 -21.72 11.32
C VAL A 66 -3.22 -20.19 11.32
N TRP A 67 -3.64 -19.59 12.44
CA TRP A 67 -3.67 -18.13 12.56
C TRP A 67 -2.27 -17.50 12.48
N ALA A 68 -1.28 -18.09 13.17
CA ALA A 68 0.12 -17.65 13.08
C ALA A 68 0.67 -17.73 11.65
N ASN A 69 0.32 -18.79 10.90
CA ASN A 69 0.69 -18.92 9.49
C ASN A 69 0.09 -17.79 8.64
N ILE A 70 -1.17 -17.42 8.88
CA ILE A 70 -1.83 -16.32 8.14
C ILE A 70 -1.12 -15.00 8.40
N ILE A 71 -0.82 -14.67 9.66
CA ILE A 71 -0.09 -13.43 10.00
C ILE A 71 1.28 -13.41 9.33
N GLY A 72 2.05 -14.50 9.47
CA GLY A 72 3.37 -14.62 8.85
C GLY A 72 3.31 -14.44 7.33
N LEU A 73 2.30 -15.03 6.68
CA LEU A 73 2.06 -14.89 5.25
C LEU A 73 1.72 -13.46 4.84
N VAL A 74 0.82 -12.80 5.57
CA VAL A 74 0.41 -11.42 5.28
C VAL A 74 1.61 -10.49 5.43
N LEU A 75 2.40 -10.62 6.50
CA LEU A 75 3.60 -9.79 6.71
C LEU A 75 4.66 -10.03 5.63
N ALA A 76 4.90 -11.28 5.23
CA ALA A 76 5.82 -11.61 4.14
C ALA A 76 5.33 -11.02 2.80
N SER A 77 4.03 -11.12 2.53
CA SER A 77 3.39 -10.59 1.32
C SER A 77 3.45 -9.07 1.26
N LEU A 78 3.16 -8.39 2.38
CA LEU A 78 3.28 -6.94 2.50
C LEU A 78 4.74 -6.51 2.30
N SER A 79 5.70 -7.20 2.90
CA SER A 79 7.13 -6.91 2.71
C SER A 79 7.54 -7.01 1.23
N LEU A 80 7.08 -8.06 0.54
CA LEU A 80 7.30 -8.22 -0.90
C LEU A 80 6.61 -7.10 -1.70
N GLY A 81 5.36 -6.76 -1.35
CA GLY A 81 4.61 -5.66 -1.94
C GLY A 81 5.29 -4.30 -1.74
N TYR A 82 5.86 -4.03 -0.56
CA TYR A 82 6.59 -2.81 -0.28
C TYR A 82 7.84 -2.70 -1.15
N TRP A 83 8.59 -3.79 -1.27
CA TRP A 83 9.79 -3.84 -2.09
C TRP A 83 9.48 -3.69 -3.59
N LEU A 84 8.53 -4.47 -4.12
CA LEU A 84 8.12 -4.38 -5.53
C LEU A 84 7.49 -3.02 -5.85
N GLY A 85 6.60 -2.55 -4.97
CA GLY A 85 5.91 -1.28 -5.11
C GLY A 85 6.87 -0.10 -5.12
N GLY A 86 7.85 -0.07 -4.22
CA GLY A 86 8.90 0.94 -4.22
C GLY A 86 9.71 0.92 -5.51
N ARG A 87 10.16 -0.27 -5.94
CA ARG A 87 10.97 -0.42 -7.15
C ARG A 87 10.23 -0.02 -8.44
N ILE A 88 8.94 -0.36 -8.52
CA ILE A 88 8.08 -0.02 -9.67
C ILE A 88 7.73 1.46 -9.65
N ALA A 89 7.40 2.02 -8.49
CA ALA A 89 7.10 3.44 -8.35
C ALA A 89 8.30 4.34 -8.66
N ASP A 90 9.51 3.90 -8.32
CA ASP A 90 10.74 4.62 -8.66
C ASP A 90 10.98 4.67 -10.17
N ARG A 91 10.63 3.59 -10.89
CA ARG A 91 10.82 3.48 -12.33
C ARG A 91 9.71 4.17 -13.13
N TRP A 92 8.46 4.06 -12.69
CA TRP A 92 7.28 4.61 -13.35
C TRP A 92 6.33 5.26 -12.34
N PRO A 93 6.63 6.50 -11.89
CA PRO A 93 5.83 7.22 -10.90
C PRO A 93 4.54 7.78 -11.52
N GLU A 94 3.64 6.92 -11.97
CA GLU A 94 2.38 7.28 -12.63
C GLU A 94 1.16 6.92 -11.79
N ALA A 95 0.27 7.89 -11.53
CA ALA A 95 -0.98 7.64 -10.80
C ALA A 95 -1.90 6.63 -11.51
N ARG A 96 -1.81 6.54 -12.85
CA ARG A 96 -2.55 5.56 -13.65
C ARG A 96 -2.10 4.13 -13.37
N LEU A 97 -0.79 3.90 -13.22
CA LEU A 97 -0.24 2.60 -12.86
C LEU A 97 -0.69 2.18 -11.46
N LEU A 98 -0.67 3.10 -10.48
CA LEU A 98 -1.26 2.85 -9.16
C LEU A 98 -2.74 2.45 -9.26
N GLY A 99 -3.52 3.15 -10.09
CA GLY A 99 -4.92 2.81 -10.35
C GLY A 99 -5.09 1.38 -10.88
N TYR A 100 -4.24 0.94 -11.81
CA TYR A 100 -4.25 -0.44 -12.31
C TYR A 100 -3.84 -1.47 -11.26
N ILE A 101 -2.87 -1.15 -10.40
CA ILE A 101 -2.47 -2.03 -9.28
C ILE A 101 -3.64 -2.22 -8.31
N VAL A 102 -4.31 -1.14 -7.92
CA VAL A 102 -5.48 -1.19 -7.03
C VAL A 102 -6.64 -1.94 -7.68
N LEU A 103 -6.91 -1.70 -8.96
CA LEU A 103 -7.93 -2.43 -9.70
C LEU A 103 -7.62 -3.94 -9.76
N ALA A 104 -6.38 -4.29 -10.05
CA ALA A 104 -5.93 -5.69 -10.04
C ALA A 104 -6.08 -6.30 -8.65
N ALA A 105 -5.71 -5.59 -7.59
CA ALA A 105 -5.89 -6.04 -6.21
C ALA A 105 -7.37 -6.32 -5.90
N ALA A 106 -8.26 -5.41 -6.29
CA ALA A 106 -9.70 -5.55 -6.10
C ALA A 106 -10.27 -6.75 -6.87
N VAL A 107 -9.91 -6.91 -8.14
CA VAL A 107 -10.37 -8.03 -8.98
C VAL A 107 -9.87 -9.36 -8.43
N VAL A 108 -8.59 -9.46 -8.11
CA VAL A 108 -8.01 -10.69 -7.55
C VAL A 108 -8.69 -11.03 -6.22
N THR A 109 -8.86 -10.05 -5.33
CA THR A 109 -9.56 -10.24 -4.04
C THR A 109 -11.01 -10.70 -4.24
N ALA A 110 -11.74 -10.13 -5.20
CA ALA A 110 -13.11 -10.50 -5.50
C ALA A 110 -13.23 -11.94 -6.04
N ILE A 111 -12.20 -12.43 -6.73
CA ILE A 111 -12.16 -13.78 -7.30
C ILE A 111 -11.85 -14.84 -6.22
N VAL A 112 -11.07 -14.49 -5.18
CA VAL A 112 -10.67 -15.41 -4.09
C VAL A 112 -11.81 -16.31 -3.58
N PRO A 113 -13.00 -15.82 -3.16
CA PRO A 113 -14.04 -16.68 -2.60
C PRO A 113 -14.55 -17.76 -3.56
N PHE A 114 -14.49 -17.52 -4.88
CA PHE A 114 -14.93 -18.47 -5.89
C PHE A 114 -13.90 -19.58 -6.12
N ILE A 115 -12.60 -19.26 -6.05
CA ILE A 115 -11.51 -20.22 -6.24
C ILE A 115 -11.15 -20.94 -4.93
N ALA A 116 -11.42 -20.33 -3.78
CA ALA A 116 -11.03 -20.87 -2.48
C ALA A 116 -11.60 -22.27 -2.24
N ARG A 117 -12.88 -22.50 -2.49
CA ARG A 117 -13.52 -23.80 -2.23
C ARG A 117 -12.88 -24.97 -3.01
N PRO A 118 -12.77 -24.93 -4.35
CA PRO A 118 -12.17 -26.04 -5.09
C PRO A 118 -10.68 -26.21 -4.75
N LEU A 119 -9.94 -25.11 -4.59
CA LEU A 119 -8.51 -25.17 -4.29
C LEU A 119 -8.24 -25.78 -2.91
N LEU A 120 -8.93 -25.31 -1.88
CA LEU A 120 -8.75 -25.82 -0.51
C LEU A 120 -9.25 -27.24 -0.37
N GLY A 121 -10.35 -27.61 -1.04
CA GLY A 121 -10.84 -28.99 -1.08
C GLY A 121 -9.85 -29.97 -1.72
N LEU A 122 -9.15 -29.55 -2.79
CA LEU A 122 -8.07 -30.33 -3.39
C LEU A 122 -6.87 -30.45 -2.46
N SER A 123 -6.48 -29.36 -1.79
CA SER A 123 -5.35 -29.34 -0.85
C SER A 123 -5.57 -30.29 0.32
N VAL A 124 -6.77 -30.33 0.92
CA VAL A 124 -7.08 -31.26 2.01
C VAL A 124 -6.98 -32.71 1.53
N ARG A 125 -7.64 -33.06 0.42
CA ARG A 125 -7.61 -34.43 -0.13
C ARG A 125 -6.21 -34.91 -0.49
N ALA A 126 -5.36 -34.01 -0.99
CA ALA A 126 -3.98 -34.35 -1.35
C ALA A 126 -3.07 -34.58 -0.13
N LEU A 127 -3.46 -34.08 1.04
CA LEU A 127 -2.64 -34.07 2.26
C LEU A 127 -3.22 -34.91 3.41
N ASP A 128 -4.35 -35.58 3.20
CA ASP A 128 -5.03 -36.44 4.19
C ASP A 128 -4.13 -37.55 4.76
N THR A 129 -3.06 -37.94 4.05
CA THR A 129 -2.12 -38.99 4.48
C THR A 129 -0.89 -38.47 5.25
N VAL A 130 -0.79 -37.16 5.49
CA VAL A 130 0.39 -36.53 6.10
C VAL A 130 0.04 -35.99 7.49
N SER A 131 0.75 -36.39 8.54
CA SER A 131 0.50 -35.90 9.93
C SER A 131 0.58 -34.37 10.07
N ALA A 132 1.34 -33.68 9.20
CA ALA A 132 1.43 -32.22 9.11
C ALA A 132 0.55 -31.61 7.99
N GLY A 133 -0.39 -32.37 7.44
CA GLY A 133 -1.18 -32.00 6.26
C GLY A 133 -1.99 -30.72 6.45
N ALA A 134 -2.52 -30.48 7.66
CA ALA A 134 -3.23 -29.23 7.96
C ALA A 134 -2.31 -28.00 7.95
N ILE A 135 -1.05 -28.12 8.40
CA ILE A 135 -0.09 -27.01 8.44
C ILE A 135 0.39 -26.70 7.02
N ILE A 136 0.82 -27.72 6.28
CA ILE A 136 1.34 -27.56 4.91
C ILE A 136 0.22 -27.14 3.96
N GLY A 137 -0.97 -27.74 4.10
CA GLY A 137 -2.14 -27.44 3.28
C GLY A 137 -2.69 -26.03 3.53
N SER A 138 -2.78 -25.61 4.80
CA SER A 138 -3.17 -24.24 5.13
C SER A 138 -2.18 -23.23 4.58
N LEU A 139 -0.88 -23.49 4.68
CA LEU A 139 0.16 -22.60 4.17
C LEU A 139 0.13 -22.51 2.64
N LEU A 140 0.10 -23.62 1.92
CA LEU A 140 0.07 -23.62 0.45
C LEU A 140 -1.24 -23.05 -0.09
N GLY A 141 -2.38 -23.45 0.47
CA GLY A 141 -3.69 -22.94 0.07
C GLY A 141 -3.82 -21.43 0.32
N SER A 142 -3.34 -20.95 1.47
CA SER A 142 -3.34 -19.51 1.77
C SER A 142 -2.34 -18.73 0.91
N LEU A 143 -1.17 -19.30 0.61
CA LEU A 143 -0.16 -18.69 -0.26
C LEU A 143 -0.77 -18.33 -1.63
N PHE A 144 -1.40 -19.28 -2.31
CA PHE A 144 -1.95 -19.04 -3.64
C PHE A 144 -3.16 -18.10 -3.65
N LEU A 145 -3.97 -18.11 -2.59
CA LEU A 145 -5.18 -17.29 -2.53
C LEU A 145 -4.91 -15.85 -2.08
N PHE A 146 -4.08 -15.65 -1.06
CA PHE A 146 -3.98 -14.37 -0.36
C PHE A 146 -2.70 -13.60 -0.67
N VAL A 147 -1.61 -14.26 -1.10
CA VAL A 147 -0.38 -13.52 -1.46
C VAL A 147 -0.62 -12.53 -2.60
N PRO A 148 -1.22 -12.91 -3.75
CA PRO A 148 -1.36 -11.98 -4.85
C PRO A 148 -2.11 -10.68 -4.49
N PRO A 149 -3.30 -10.71 -3.84
CA PRO A 149 -3.98 -9.47 -3.48
C PRO A 149 -3.26 -8.68 -2.38
N VAL A 150 -2.65 -9.34 -1.38
CA VAL A 150 -1.93 -8.66 -0.30
C VAL A 150 -0.64 -8.00 -0.80
N VAL A 151 0.10 -8.64 -1.70
CA VAL A 151 1.27 -8.04 -2.36
C VAL A 151 0.84 -6.77 -3.12
N LEU A 152 -0.22 -6.85 -3.93
CA LEU A 152 -0.71 -5.70 -4.70
C LEU A 152 -1.18 -4.55 -3.80
N LEU A 153 -1.88 -4.84 -2.70
CA LEU A 153 -2.25 -3.83 -1.70
C LEU A 153 -1.01 -3.24 -0.99
N GLY A 154 -0.02 -4.09 -0.66
CA GLY A 154 1.24 -3.65 -0.08
C GLY A 154 1.98 -2.65 -0.98
N MET A 155 1.88 -2.78 -2.30
CA MET A 155 2.50 -1.83 -3.23
C MET A 155 1.94 -0.41 -3.12
N VAL A 156 0.71 -0.22 -2.62
CA VAL A 156 0.03 1.09 -2.60
C VAL A 156 0.80 2.12 -1.78
N THR A 157 1.28 1.74 -0.59
CA THR A 157 1.93 2.66 0.35
C THR A 157 3.21 3.29 -0.22
N PRO A 158 4.26 2.54 -0.65
CA PRO A 158 5.46 3.15 -1.22
C PRO A 158 5.18 3.90 -2.52
N PHE A 159 4.20 3.46 -3.32
CA PHE A 159 3.81 4.14 -4.55
C PHE A 159 3.15 5.49 -4.26
N ALA A 160 2.24 5.53 -3.28
CA ALA A 160 1.61 6.77 -2.82
C ALA A 160 2.63 7.73 -2.22
N ILE A 161 3.63 7.23 -1.48
CA ILE A 161 4.76 8.04 -0.99
C ILE A 161 5.50 8.64 -2.18
N ARG A 162 5.92 7.82 -3.14
CA ARG A 162 6.66 8.30 -4.30
C ARG A 162 5.91 9.37 -5.10
N LEU A 163 4.60 9.21 -5.29
CA LEU A 163 3.75 10.19 -5.98
C LEU A 163 3.51 11.49 -5.18
N SER A 164 3.69 11.44 -3.86
CA SER A 164 3.34 12.54 -2.94
C SER A 164 4.54 13.32 -2.43
N VAL A 165 5.78 12.87 -2.68
CA VAL A 165 7.01 13.55 -2.24
C VAL A 165 7.44 14.59 -3.30
N PRO A 166 7.28 15.90 -3.04
CA PRO A 166 7.65 16.94 -4.00
C PRO A 166 9.16 17.22 -3.99
N ALA A 167 9.82 17.04 -2.84
CA ALA A 167 11.24 17.27 -2.62
C ALA A 167 11.75 16.34 -1.51
N VAL A 168 13.05 16.05 -1.49
CA VAL A 168 13.65 15.07 -0.57
C VAL A 168 13.50 15.49 0.89
N GLU A 169 13.48 16.79 1.16
CA GLU A 169 13.33 17.40 2.48
C GLU A 169 11.95 17.10 3.10
N ASP A 170 10.92 16.89 2.28
CA ASP A 170 9.56 16.55 2.72
C ASP A 170 9.29 15.04 2.79
N ALA A 171 10.28 14.20 2.45
CA ALA A 171 10.11 12.75 2.35
C ALA A 171 9.65 12.13 3.67
N GLY A 172 10.28 12.51 4.79
CA GLY A 172 9.92 11.99 6.12
C GLY A 172 8.50 12.36 6.55
N ARG A 173 8.10 13.63 6.35
CA ARG A 173 6.75 14.13 6.70
C ARG A 173 5.67 13.43 5.86
N THR A 174 5.93 13.26 4.57
CA THR A 174 4.99 12.64 3.63
C THR A 174 4.84 11.16 3.91
N ALA A 175 5.95 10.44 4.09
CA ALA A 175 5.95 9.03 4.46
C ALA A 175 5.22 8.82 5.78
N GLY A 176 5.51 9.61 6.81
CA GLY A 176 4.85 9.51 8.12
C GLY A 176 3.32 9.67 8.03
N ARG A 177 2.83 10.65 7.26
CA ARG A 177 1.39 10.85 7.04
C ARG A 177 0.73 9.66 6.33
N ILE A 178 1.38 9.14 5.30
CA ILE A 178 0.87 8.02 4.51
C ILE A 178 0.86 6.73 5.35
N PHE A 179 1.92 6.46 6.11
CA PHE A 179 1.95 5.33 7.04
C PHE A 179 0.88 5.44 8.12
N ALA A 180 0.75 6.61 8.77
CA ALA A 180 -0.28 6.81 9.78
C ALA A 180 -1.69 6.53 9.23
N LEU A 181 -1.98 7.02 8.02
CA LEU A 181 -3.27 6.80 7.39
C LEU A 181 -3.48 5.33 6.98
N SER A 182 -2.44 4.66 6.49
CA SER A 182 -2.47 3.22 6.19
C SER A 182 -2.76 2.42 7.46
N THR A 183 -2.10 2.76 8.57
CA THR A 183 -2.29 2.10 9.87
C THR A 183 -3.69 2.33 10.42
N VAL A 184 -4.21 3.55 10.35
CA VAL A 184 -5.59 3.86 10.75
C VAL A 184 -6.59 3.11 9.88
N GLY A 185 -6.28 2.89 8.60
CA GLY A 185 -7.10 2.03 7.74
C GLY A 185 -7.04 0.55 8.14
N SER A 186 -5.88 0.07 8.59
CA SER A 186 -5.62 -1.33 8.95
C SER A 186 -5.77 -1.62 10.46
N LEU A 187 -6.56 -0.83 11.17
CA LEU A 187 -6.90 -1.00 12.60
C LEU A 187 -8.35 -1.48 12.71
#